data_AF-A0A7C7XUH0-F1
#
_entry.id   AF-A0A7C7XUH0-F1
#
_cell.length_a   1.000
_cell.length_b   1.000
_cell.length_c   1.000
_cell.angle_alpha   90.00
_cell.angle_beta   90.00
_cell.angle_gamma   90.00
#
_symmetry.space_group_name_H-M   'P 1'
#
loop_
_entity.id
_entity.type
_entity.pdbx_description
1 polymer ?
#
loop_
_entity_poly.entity_id
_entity_poly.type
_entity_poly.pdbx_seq_one_letter_code
_entity_poly.pdbx_strand_id
1 'polypeptide(L)'
;MRLLIPLLLGTLLLAACTEEERNKLFKEADNILGKDLKISYVADNGQIVKTWTIRDGKVTTHKTPKGAVSGYYYFWSEETGYVQIPILRTIIEEIKK
;
A
#
# COMPACT_ATOMS: atom_id res chain seq x y z
N MET A 1 -9.72 -40.02 13.78
CA MET A 1 -9.18 -40.19 12.40
C MET A 1 -9.96 -39.45 11.32
N ARG A 2 -11.30 -39.37 11.36
CA ARG A 2 -12.10 -38.67 10.33
C ARG A 2 -11.78 -37.19 10.10
N LEU A 3 -11.31 -36.47 11.12
CA LEU A 3 -10.91 -35.05 11.03
C LEU A 3 -9.44 -34.84 10.62
N LEU A 4 -8.60 -35.86 10.68
CA LEU A 4 -7.18 -35.75 10.33
C LEU A 4 -6.96 -35.74 8.82
N ILE A 5 -7.77 -36.48 8.07
CA ILE A 5 -7.70 -36.55 6.60
C ILE A 5 -7.97 -35.19 5.94
N PRO A 6 -9.06 -34.45 6.27
CA PRO A 6 -9.27 -33.12 5.68
C PRO A 6 -8.21 -32.11 6.13
N LEU A 7 -7.69 -32.22 7.36
CA LEU A 7 -6.62 -31.37 7.86
C LEU A 7 -5.29 -31.61 7.12
N LEU A 8 -4.95 -32.88 6.86
CA LEU A 8 -3.77 -33.26 6.09
C LEU A 8 -3.89 -32.82 4.63
N LEU A 9 -5.08 -32.96 4.04
CA LEU A 9 -5.34 -32.53 2.67
C LEU A 9 -5.27 -31.00 2.54
N GLY A 10 -5.75 -30.25 3.53
CA GLY A 10 -5.62 -28.80 3.58
C GLY A 10 -4.17 -28.32 3.67
N THR A 11 -3.34 -29.00 4.47
CA THR A 11 -1.91 -28.64 4.60
C THR A 11 -1.10 -28.96 3.35
N LEU A 12 -1.40 -30.05 2.65
CA LEU A 12 -0.79 -30.40 1.36
C LEU A 12 -1.13 -29.40 0.25
N LEU A 13 -2.38 -28.90 0.22
CA LEU A 13 -2.80 -27.86 -0.73
C LEU A 13 -2.10 -26.51 -0.48
N LEU A 14 -1.82 -26.18 0.78
CA LEU A 14 -1.07 -24.96 1.12
C LEU A 14 0.43 -25.06 0.78
N ALA A 15 1.00 -26.28 0.77
CA ALA A 15 2.40 -26.53 0.43
C ALA A 15 2.66 -26.61 -1.10
N ALA A 16 1.61 -26.80 -1.91
CA ALA A 16 1.71 -26.91 -3.37
C ALA A 16 1.68 -25.57 -4.10
N CYS A 17 1.43 -24.45 -3.39
CA CYS A 17 1.44 -23.13 -3.99
C CYS A 17 2.89 -22.71 -4.28
N THR A 18 3.19 -22.39 -5.53
CA THR A 18 4.53 -21.92 -5.90
C THR A 18 4.83 -20.59 -5.21
N GLU A 19 6.11 -20.22 -5.10
CA GLU A 19 6.47 -18.93 -4.51
C GLU A 19 5.87 -17.75 -5.29
N GLU A 20 5.73 -17.89 -6.60
CA GLU A 20 5.13 -16.89 -7.49
C GLU A 20 3.64 -16.71 -7.23
N GLU A 21 2.88 -17.80 -7.17
CA GLU A 21 1.44 -17.76 -6.86
C GLU A 21 1.17 -17.22 -5.46
N ARG A 22 1.99 -17.63 -4.48
CA ARG A 22 1.92 -17.12 -3.11
C ARG A 22 2.15 -15.61 -3.09
N ASN A 23 3.16 -15.11 -3.79
CA ASN A 23 3.45 -13.69 -3.88
C ASN A 23 2.33 -12.91 -4.57
N LYS A 24 1.71 -13.50 -5.60
CA LYS A 24 0.54 -12.92 -6.27
C LYS A 24 -0.66 -12.80 -5.32
N LEU A 25 -0.96 -13.87 -4.58
CA LEU A 25 -2.04 -13.89 -3.59
C LEU A 25 -1.83 -12.83 -2.51
N PHE A 26 -0.61 -12.70 -1.97
CA PHE A 26 -0.32 -11.67 -0.98
C PHE A 26 -0.44 -10.25 -1.53
N LYS A 27 -0.03 -10.01 -2.79
CA LYS A 27 -0.23 -8.70 -3.43
C LYS A 27 -1.71 -8.37 -3.61
N GLU A 28 -2.52 -9.34 -4.01
CA GLU A 28 -3.97 -9.15 -4.16
C GLU A 28 -4.66 -8.94 -2.81
N ALA A 29 -4.28 -9.71 -1.79
CA ALA A 29 -4.78 -9.52 -0.43
C ALA A 29 -4.41 -8.13 0.13
N ASP A 30 -3.16 -7.69 -0.08
CA ASP A 30 -2.69 -6.37 0.32
C ASP A 30 -3.43 -5.25 -0.41
N ASN A 31 -3.75 -5.43 -1.70
CA ASN A 31 -4.60 -4.47 -2.42
C ASN A 31 -5.99 -4.39 -1.79
N ILE A 32 -6.65 -5.53 -1.56
CA ILE A 32 -8.03 -5.58 -1.06
C ILE A 32 -8.15 -5.06 0.38
N LEU A 33 -7.17 -5.40 1.23
CA LEU A 33 -7.14 -5.01 2.64
C LEU A 33 -6.56 -3.62 2.85
N GLY A 34 -5.95 -3.05 1.80
CA GLY A 34 -5.43 -1.70 1.80
C GLY A 34 -6.51 -0.68 2.16
N LYS A 35 -6.13 0.31 2.96
CA LYS A 35 -7.03 1.39 3.36
C LYS A 35 -7.00 2.48 2.30
N ASP A 36 -8.17 2.99 1.92
CA ASP A 36 -8.23 4.16 1.05
C ASP A 36 -7.68 5.37 1.81
N LEU A 37 -6.81 6.14 1.17
CA LEU A 37 -6.14 7.30 1.77
C LEU A 37 -6.54 8.57 1.05
N LYS A 38 -6.61 9.65 1.82
CA LYS A 38 -6.67 11.03 1.34
C LYS A 38 -5.34 11.69 1.63
N ILE A 39 -4.62 12.11 0.59
CA ILE A 39 -3.32 12.78 0.71
C ILE A 39 -3.46 14.22 0.27
N SER A 40 -2.99 15.16 1.11
CA SER A 40 -3.07 16.60 0.84
C SER A 40 -1.70 17.25 0.86
N TYR A 41 -1.43 18.11 -0.13
CA TYR A 41 -0.27 18.98 -0.17
C TYR A 41 -0.58 20.35 0.43
N VAL A 42 0.30 20.81 1.32
CA VAL A 42 0.17 22.08 2.05
C VAL A 42 1.20 23.08 1.52
N ALA A 43 0.77 24.27 1.11
CA ALA A 43 1.66 25.35 0.72
C ALA A 43 2.36 26.01 1.92
N ASP A 44 3.33 26.88 1.64
CA ASP A 44 4.08 27.64 2.66
C ASP A 44 3.20 28.46 3.61
N ASN A 45 2.04 28.90 3.13
CA ASN A 45 1.07 29.66 3.91
C ASN A 45 0.14 28.78 4.76
N GLY A 46 0.39 27.46 4.82
CA GLY A 46 -0.41 26.49 5.58
C GLY A 46 -1.71 26.06 4.90
N GLN A 47 -2.01 26.54 3.69
CA GLN A 47 -3.24 26.17 2.98
C GLN A 47 -3.06 24.85 2.21
N ILE A 48 -4.09 24.01 2.22
CA ILE A 48 -4.16 22.83 1.35
C ILE A 48 -4.40 23.31 -0.07
N VAL A 49 -3.47 22.99 -0.98
CA VAL A 49 -3.54 23.41 -2.40
C VAL A 49 -4.08 22.29 -3.27
N LYS A 50 -3.81 21.04 -2.91
CA LYS A 50 -4.24 19.88 -3.67
C LYS A 50 -4.43 18.67 -2.78
N THR A 51 -5.42 17.87 -3.13
CA THR A 51 -5.73 16.62 -2.45
C THR A 51 -5.94 15.52 -3.49
N TRP A 52 -5.52 14.31 -3.14
CA TRP A 52 -5.65 13.11 -3.94
C TRP A 52 -6.31 11.99 -3.14
N THR A 53 -7.01 11.13 -3.87
CA THR A 53 -7.58 9.88 -3.37
C THR A 53 -6.71 8.72 -3.86
N ILE A 54 -6.32 7.86 -2.93
CA ILE A 54 -5.48 6.70 -3.19
C ILE A 54 -6.25 5.47 -2.74
N ARG A 55 -6.50 4.55 -3.69
CA ARG A 55 -6.98 3.21 -3.38
C ARG A 55 -5.87 2.35 -2.82
N ASP A 56 -6.23 1.44 -1.94
CA ASP A 56 -5.36 0.37 -1.48
C ASP A 56 -4.11 0.85 -0.69
N GLY A 57 -4.08 2.13 -0.28
CA GLY A 57 -3.16 2.68 0.72
C GLY A 57 -1.67 2.71 0.38
N LYS A 58 -1.30 2.47 -0.89
CA LYS A 58 0.11 2.31 -1.27
C LYS A 58 0.83 3.64 -1.42
N VAL A 59 1.52 4.05 -0.37
CA VAL A 59 2.41 5.21 -0.34
C VAL A 59 3.82 4.77 0.01
N THR A 60 4.79 5.13 -0.84
CA THR A 60 6.18 4.70 -0.69
C THR A 60 7.11 5.89 -0.53
N THR A 61 8.29 5.64 0.05
CA THR A 61 9.40 6.60 0.09
C THR A 61 10.67 5.89 -0.38
N HIS A 62 11.49 6.58 -1.17
CA HIS A 62 12.78 6.04 -1.58
C HIS A 62 13.82 6.26 -0.46
N LYS A 63 14.67 5.26 -0.21
CA LYS A 63 15.85 5.40 0.65
C LYS A 63 17.09 5.49 -0.22
N THR A 64 17.91 6.50 0.03
CA THR A 64 19.22 6.68 -0.59
C THR A 64 20.15 5.49 -0.32
N PRO A 65 21.24 5.31 -1.09
CA PRO A 65 22.21 4.24 -0.86
C PRO A 65 22.83 4.22 0.55
N LYS A 66 22.82 5.37 1.24
CA LYS A 66 23.30 5.52 2.63
C LYS A 66 22.19 5.30 3.68
N GLY A 67 21.00 4.87 3.27
CA GLY A 67 19.84 4.59 4.14
C GLY A 67 18.97 5.80 4.50
N ALA A 68 19.35 7.02 4.13
CA ALA A 68 18.55 8.23 4.39
C ALA A 68 17.31 8.30 3.49
N VAL A 69 16.18 8.81 4.00
CA VAL A 69 14.94 8.95 3.23
C VAL A 69 15.06 10.10 2.22
N SER A 70 14.58 9.90 1.00
CA SER A 70 14.63 10.85 -0.13
C SER A 70 13.87 12.15 0.08
N GLY A 71 13.02 12.25 1.11
CA GLY A 71 12.21 13.43 1.41
C GLY A 71 10.91 13.53 0.62
N TYR A 72 10.56 12.52 -0.18
CA TYR A 72 9.34 12.49 -1.00
C TYR A 72 8.51 11.24 -0.74
N TYR A 73 7.19 11.41 -0.81
CA TYR A 73 6.22 10.35 -0.99
C TYR A 73 5.93 10.14 -2.47
N TYR A 74 5.73 8.88 -2.83
CA TYR A 74 5.36 8.43 -4.17
C TYR A 74 4.14 7.52 -4.07
N PHE A 75 3.12 7.81 -4.86
CA PHE A 75 1.87 7.03 -4.89
C PHE A 75 1.16 7.17 -6.24
N TRP A 76 0.19 6.28 -6.46
CA TRP A 76 -0.70 6.35 -7.61
C TRP A 76 -2.05 6.93 -7.17
N SER A 77 -2.40 8.09 -7.69
CA SER A 77 -3.70 8.74 -7.48
C SER A 77 -4.72 8.28 -8.51
N GLU A 78 -5.99 8.18 -8.12
CA GLU A 78 -7.08 7.92 -9.07
C GLU A 78 -7.24 9.07 -10.07
N GLU A 79 -6.97 10.31 -9.65
CA GLU A 79 -7.26 11.50 -10.44
C GLU A 79 -6.16 11.86 -11.44
N THR A 80 -4.90 11.65 -11.07
CA THR A 80 -3.76 12.17 -11.86
C THR A 80 -2.69 11.11 -12.18
N GLY A 81 -2.90 9.85 -11.78
CA GLY A 81 -1.90 8.81 -11.93
C GLY A 81 -0.74 8.98 -10.95
N TYR A 82 0.49 8.76 -11.39
CA TYR A 82 1.68 8.82 -10.54
C TYR A 82 1.95 10.22 -9.98
N VAL A 83 2.14 10.31 -8.66
CA VAL A 83 2.37 11.56 -7.94
C VAL A 83 3.62 11.44 -7.07
N GLN A 84 4.42 12.51 -7.08
CA GLN A 84 5.55 12.73 -6.17
C GLN A 84 5.34 14.03 -5.39
N ILE A 85 5.36 13.98 -4.06
CA ILE A 85 5.21 15.16 -3.20
C ILE A 85 6.17 15.15 -2.01
N PRO A 86 6.61 16.32 -1.51
CA PRO A 86 7.54 16.39 -0.39
C PRO A 86 6.88 15.97 0.94
N ILE A 87 7.55 15.11 1.70
CA ILE A 87 7.06 14.55 2.98
C ILE A 87 6.70 15.68 3.96
N LEU A 88 7.56 16.70 4.07
CA LEU A 88 7.40 17.79 5.03
C LEU A 88 6.14 18.65 4.81
N ARG A 89 5.47 18.52 3.65
CA ARG A 89 4.26 19.29 3.31
C ARG A 89 3.08 18.41 2.97
N THR A 90 3.09 17.19 3.47
CA THR A 90 2.07 16.19 3.17
C THR A 90 1.28 15.84 4.41
N ILE A 91 -0.04 15.89 4.30
CA ILE A 91 -0.97 15.31 5.27
C ILE A 91 -1.52 14.02 4.66
N ILE A 92 -1.48 12.92 5.41
CA ILE A 92 -2.04 11.63 4.99
C ILE A 92 -3.12 11.23 6.01
N GLU A 93 -4.33 11.01 5.53
CA GLU A 93 -5.48 10.59 6.34
C GLU A 93 -6.07 9.31 5.79
N GLU A 94 -6.46 8.38 6.66
CA GLU A 94 -7.27 7.23 6.29
C GLU A 94 -8.72 7.67 6.05
N ILE A 95 -9.31 7.22 4.94
CA ILE A 95 -10.73 7.42 4.65
C ILE A 95 -11.49 6.33 5.40
N LYS A 96 -12.17 6.71 6.49
CA LYS A 96 -13.07 5.81 7.21
C LYS A 96 -14.29 5.49 6.33
N LYS A 97 -14.60 4.20 6.22
CA LYS A 97 -15.87 3.70 5.65
C LYS A 97 -16.97 3.73 6.69
#